data_AF-A0A3L9ZAE1-F1
#
_entry.id   AF-A0A3L9ZAE1-F1
#
_cell.length_a   1.000
_cell.length_b   1.000
_cell.length_c   1.000
_cell.angle_alpha   90.00
_cell.angle_beta   90.00
_cell.angle_gamma   90.00
#
_symmetry.space_group_name_H-M   'P 1'
#
loop_
_entity.id
_entity.type
_entity.pdbx_description
1 polymer ?
#
loop_
_entity_poly.entity_id
_entity_poly.type
_entity_poly.pdbx_seq_one_letter_code
_entity_poly.pdbx_strand_id
1 'polypeptide(L)'
;MLQSGSVKFDSNASSVNRFFSWPGRVRLAAVLALSLASVALPNLSWARSPQFDSAALLTPEPTSFAQCPQFFANGTPPAITPRPQLRELCYEAFAVLHSGTTKTPVFVAQRLNRRLIEDADEKRAKRFFADARLPSGERAELEDYKNSGYSRGHMAPAGDMATPTSMAQSFSLANMVPQNAQHNGGAWNKIEQDTRHYVKRAKGDVFVITGPAFTDAGPRIGANGVKVPTYLICTSSCMTQRPTRPGRIGKRTARGRWWGGRSVTRSW
;
A
#
# COMPACT_ATOMS: atom_id res chain seq x y z
N MET A 1 -56.00 -7.99 -24.68
CA MET A 1 -56.92 -8.22 -25.82
C MET A 1 -56.05 -8.53 -27.02
N LEU A 2 -56.18 -9.75 -27.52
CA LEU A 2 -55.32 -10.39 -28.53
C LEU A 2 -55.53 -9.77 -29.92
N GLN A 3 -54.46 -9.64 -30.71
CA GLN A 3 -54.55 -9.54 -32.17
C GLN A 3 -54.33 -10.93 -32.76
N SER A 4 -55.37 -11.47 -33.42
CA SER A 4 -55.30 -12.58 -34.36
C SER A 4 -54.55 -12.13 -35.62
N GLY A 5 -53.64 -12.91 -36.21
CA GLY A 5 -53.90 -14.07 -37.08
C GLY A 5 -54.06 -13.59 -38.53
N SER A 6 -53.50 -14.16 -39.60
CA SER A 6 -52.73 -15.38 -39.89
C SER A 6 -52.14 -15.19 -41.30
N VAL A 7 -51.20 -16.04 -41.74
CA VAL A 7 -51.31 -16.84 -42.99
C VAL A 7 -50.13 -17.82 -43.06
N LYS A 8 -50.47 -19.06 -43.39
CA LYS A 8 -49.68 -20.30 -43.48
C LYS A 8 -48.83 -20.36 -44.76
N PHE A 9 -47.83 -21.25 -44.79
CA PHE A 9 -47.79 -22.36 -45.76
C PHE A 9 -46.84 -23.48 -45.27
N ASP A 10 -47.37 -24.71 -45.28
CA ASP A 10 -46.72 -26.01 -45.03
C ASP A 10 -45.74 -26.37 -46.20
N SER A 11 -44.95 -27.45 -46.30
CA SER A 11 -44.83 -28.76 -45.65
C SER A 11 -43.61 -29.52 -46.24
N ASN A 12 -43.26 -30.65 -45.59
CA ASN A 12 -42.49 -31.84 -46.02
C ASN A 12 -40.95 -31.81 -45.91
N ALA A 13 -40.29 -32.60 -45.03
CA ALA A 13 -40.26 -34.08 -44.81
C ALA A 13 -39.44 -34.82 -45.88
N SER A 14 -38.61 -35.85 -45.67
CA SER A 14 -37.98 -36.55 -44.52
C SER A 14 -37.00 -37.61 -45.11
N SER A 15 -36.08 -38.13 -44.29
CA SER A 15 -35.50 -39.50 -44.33
C SER A 15 -34.43 -39.91 -45.37
N VAL A 16 -33.50 -40.88 -45.16
CA VAL A 16 -32.89 -41.64 -44.03
C VAL A 16 -31.79 -42.56 -44.66
N ASN A 17 -30.68 -42.81 -43.93
CA ASN A 17 -29.69 -43.93 -43.91
C ASN A 17 -29.31 -44.77 -45.16
N ARG A 18 -28.00 -45.11 -45.26
CA ARG A 18 -27.43 -46.43 -44.84
C ARG A 18 -25.92 -46.60 -45.09
N PHE A 19 -25.32 -47.38 -44.17
CA PHE A 19 -24.00 -48.01 -44.14
C PHE A 19 -23.69 -48.91 -45.34
N PHE A 20 -22.41 -49.11 -45.69
CA PHE A 20 -21.93 -50.38 -46.28
C PHE A 20 -20.40 -50.59 -46.09
N SER A 21 -20.03 -51.87 -46.03
CA SER A 21 -18.82 -52.52 -45.51
C SER A 21 -17.72 -52.84 -46.54
N TRP A 22 -16.50 -53.10 -46.03
CA TRP A 22 -15.29 -53.65 -46.69
C TRP A 22 -15.45 -55.15 -47.05
N PRO A 23 -14.67 -55.78 -47.98
CA PRO A 23 -13.28 -56.25 -47.70
C PRO A 23 -12.34 -56.41 -48.95
N GLY A 24 -11.06 -56.76 -48.74
CA GLY A 24 -10.24 -57.45 -49.75
C GLY A 24 -8.73 -57.15 -49.74
N ARG A 25 -7.89 -58.16 -49.46
CA ARG A 25 -6.41 -58.12 -49.28
C ARG A 25 -5.68 -58.54 -50.55
N VAL A 26 -4.47 -58.00 -50.84
CA VAL A 26 -3.32 -58.74 -51.43
C VAL A 26 -1.98 -58.12 -50.94
N ARG A 27 -1.02 -58.98 -50.55
CA ARG A 27 0.38 -58.73 -50.12
C ARG A 27 1.28 -58.60 -51.38
N LEU A 28 2.47 -58.00 -51.46
CA LEU A 28 3.72 -58.15 -50.68
C LEU A 28 4.81 -57.41 -51.50
N ALA A 29 5.73 -56.67 -50.88
CA ALA A 29 7.18 -56.62 -51.19
C ALA A 29 7.84 -55.40 -50.51
N ALA A 30 8.89 -55.68 -49.76
CA ALA A 30 9.71 -54.74 -49.03
C ALA A 30 10.89 -54.23 -49.88
N VAL A 31 11.29 -52.98 -49.69
CA VAL A 31 12.69 -52.55 -49.85
C VAL A 31 13.03 -51.56 -48.73
N LEU A 32 14.00 -51.96 -47.92
CA LEU A 32 14.68 -51.17 -46.89
C LEU A 32 15.55 -50.09 -47.53
N ALA A 33 15.51 -48.87 -46.99
CA ALA A 33 16.61 -47.91 -47.10
C ALA A 33 16.79 -47.20 -45.76
N LEU A 34 18.00 -47.33 -45.21
CA LEU A 34 18.41 -46.79 -43.92
C LEU A 34 18.47 -45.25 -43.92
N SER A 35 17.95 -44.64 -42.86
CA SER A 35 18.43 -43.35 -42.38
C SER A 35 18.50 -43.36 -40.85
N LEU A 36 19.68 -43.65 -40.32
CA LEU A 36 20.02 -43.31 -38.94
C LEU A 36 20.22 -41.80 -38.87
N ALA A 37 19.13 -41.06 -38.69
CA ALA A 37 19.23 -39.70 -38.20
C ALA A 37 19.64 -39.78 -36.72
N SER A 38 20.89 -39.47 -36.42
CA SER A 38 21.34 -39.16 -35.06
C SER A 38 20.52 -37.99 -34.55
N VAL A 39 19.49 -38.27 -33.76
CA VAL A 39 18.76 -37.25 -33.02
C VAL A 39 19.73 -36.72 -31.98
N ALA A 40 20.37 -35.59 -32.28
CA ALA A 40 21.00 -34.77 -31.27
C ALA A 40 19.90 -34.38 -30.26
N LEU A 41 19.86 -35.07 -29.13
CA LEU A 41 19.02 -34.68 -28.01
C LEU A 41 19.41 -33.25 -27.67
N PRO A 42 18.50 -32.26 -27.74
CA PRO A 42 18.82 -30.93 -27.27
C PRO A 42 19.19 -31.08 -25.80
N ASN A 43 20.32 -30.48 -25.41
CA ASN A 43 20.75 -30.39 -24.02
C ASN A 43 19.54 -30.05 -23.16
N LEU A 44 19.02 -31.04 -22.43
CA LEU A 44 18.07 -30.83 -21.36
C LEU A 44 18.85 -30.11 -20.28
N SER A 45 18.99 -28.80 -20.48
CA SER A 45 19.30 -27.86 -19.44
C SER A 45 18.17 -28.03 -18.47
N TRP A 46 18.37 -28.88 -17.45
CA TRP A 46 17.48 -28.94 -16.31
C TRP A 46 17.18 -27.50 -15.93
N ALA A 47 15.90 -27.12 -16.06
CA ALA A 47 15.41 -25.87 -15.55
C ALA A 47 15.81 -25.85 -14.08
N ARG A 48 16.86 -25.11 -13.76
CA ARG A 48 17.27 -24.89 -12.38
C ARG A 48 16.06 -24.23 -11.74
N SER A 49 15.34 -25.01 -10.94
CA SER A 49 14.18 -24.49 -10.21
C SER A 49 14.66 -23.23 -9.50
N PRO A 50 13.91 -22.11 -9.55
CA PRO A 50 14.30 -20.93 -8.80
C PRO A 50 14.45 -21.37 -7.35
N GLN A 51 15.69 -21.39 -6.86
CA GLN A 51 15.97 -21.69 -5.47
C GLN A 51 15.38 -20.51 -4.70
N PHE A 52 14.26 -20.75 -4.02
CA PHE A 52 13.71 -19.80 -3.06
C PHE A 52 14.71 -19.69 -1.92
N ASP A 53 15.58 -18.69 -2.01
CA ASP A 53 16.55 -18.42 -0.97
C ASP A 53 15.82 -17.76 0.20
N SER A 54 15.43 -18.59 1.18
CA SER A 54 14.76 -18.13 2.38
C SER A 54 15.65 -17.19 3.20
N ALA A 55 16.97 -17.21 2.98
CA ALA A 55 17.91 -16.28 3.59
C ALA A 55 17.77 -14.85 3.04
N ALA A 56 17.36 -14.68 1.78
CA ALA A 56 17.10 -13.36 1.19
C ALA A 56 15.88 -12.65 1.84
N LEU A 57 14.99 -13.40 2.48
CA LEU A 57 13.89 -12.86 3.30
C LEU A 57 14.34 -12.42 4.70
N LEU A 58 15.54 -12.86 5.13
CA LEU A 58 16.09 -12.63 6.46
C LEU A 58 17.17 -11.54 6.48
N THR A 59 17.70 -11.16 5.33
CA THR A 59 18.58 -10.00 5.17
C THR A 59 17.75 -8.71 5.11
N PRO A 60 17.83 -7.82 6.12
CA PRO A 60 17.29 -6.49 5.97
C PRO A 60 18.20 -5.74 5.02
N GLU A 61 17.83 -5.67 3.74
CA GLU A 61 18.35 -4.65 2.85
C GLU A 61 17.65 -3.34 3.23
N PRO A 62 18.35 -2.34 3.80
CA PRO A 62 17.80 -1.00 3.88
C PRO A 62 17.75 -0.46 2.45
N THR A 63 16.64 -0.71 1.75
CA THR A 63 16.50 -0.31 0.36
C THR A 63 16.33 1.20 0.18
N SER A 64 16.57 2.08 1.15
CA SER A 64 16.49 3.55 0.97
C SER A 64 15.27 4.03 0.18
N PHE A 65 14.16 3.29 0.26
CA PHE A 65 12.97 3.47 -0.58
C PHE A 65 13.22 3.45 -2.10
N ALA A 66 14.08 2.55 -2.59
CA ALA A 66 14.48 2.43 -4.00
C ALA A 66 13.30 2.24 -4.98
N GLN A 67 12.20 1.65 -4.51
CA GLN A 67 10.99 1.46 -5.30
C GLN A 67 10.08 2.71 -5.35
N CYS A 68 10.30 3.67 -4.46
CA CYS A 68 9.50 4.89 -4.39
C CYS A 68 10.28 6.16 -4.00
N PRO A 69 11.41 6.46 -4.65
CA PRO A 69 12.20 7.66 -4.36
C PRO A 69 11.43 8.95 -4.64
N GLN A 70 10.42 8.93 -5.52
CA GLN A 70 9.60 10.08 -5.87
C GLN A 70 8.85 10.72 -4.69
N PHE A 71 8.71 10.05 -3.55
CA PHE A 71 8.08 10.65 -2.35
C PHE A 71 9.03 11.50 -1.51
N PHE A 72 10.29 11.59 -1.91
CA PHE A 72 11.33 12.30 -1.17
C PHE A 72 11.94 13.41 -2.02
N ALA A 73 12.26 14.52 -1.37
CA ALA A 73 12.94 15.63 -2.02
C ALA A 73 14.29 15.13 -2.58
N ASN A 74 14.52 15.36 -3.88
CA ASN A 74 15.69 14.86 -4.61
C ASN A 74 15.88 13.33 -4.51
N GLY A 75 14.82 12.57 -4.28
CA GLY A 75 14.89 11.11 -4.13
C GLY A 75 15.58 10.63 -2.85
N THR A 76 15.85 11.52 -1.88
CA THR A 76 16.65 11.19 -0.69
C THR A 76 15.77 11.09 0.55
N PRO A 77 15.58 9.90 1.14
CA PRO A 77 14.80 9.75 2.36
C PRO A 77 15.48 10.39 3.58
N PRO A 78 14.73 10.74 4.64
CA PRO A 78 15.31 11.23 5.88
C PRO A 78 16.34 10.25 6.45
N ALA A 79 17.48 10.76 6.91
CA ALA A 79 18.45 9.95 7.63
C ALA A 79 17.86 9.51 8.98
N ILE A 80 17.82 8.19 9.21
CA ILE A 80 17.32 7.59 10.45
C ILE A 80 18.41 6.68 11.01
N THR A 81 18.63 6.77 12.32
CA THR A 81 19.53 5.85 13.03
C THR A 81 19.03 4.42 12.85
N PRO A 82 19.87 3.50 12.32
CA PRO A 82 19.48 2.11 12.11
C PRO A 82 18.98 1.48 13.41
N ARG A 83 17.83 0.81 13.31
CA ARG A 83 17.19 0.08 14.41
C ARG A 83 16.67 -1.25 13.87
N PRO A 84 16.58 -2.29 14.72
CA PRO A 84 15.97 -3.54 14.30
C PRO A 84 14.49 -3.31 13.94
N GLN A 85 13.95 -4.18 13.07
CA GLN A 85 12.53 -4.19 12.69
C GLN A 85 12.03 -2.89 12.04
N LEU A 86 12.90 -2.17 11.35
CA LEU A 86 12.48 -1.12 10.44
C LEU A 86 12.10 -1.74 9.09
N ARG A 87 10.92 -1.42 8.57
CA ARG A 87 10.38 -1.94 7.31
C ARG A 87 9.99 -0.79 6.41
N GLU A 88 10.59 -0.72 5.22
CA GLU A 88 10.21 0.24 4.19
C GLU A 88 9.01 -0.31 3.42
N LEU A 89 7.95 0.49 3.27
CA LEU A 89 6.77 0.14 2.49
C LEU A 89 6.49 1.25 1.48
N CYS A 90 6.55 0.90 0.20
CA CYS A 90 6.10 1.76 -0.89
C CYS A 90 4.61 1.48 -1.18
N TYR A 91 3.80 2.53 -1.15
CA TYR A 91 2.41 2.55 -1.62
C TYR A 91 2.33 3.42 -2.89
N GLU A 92 1.16 3.47 -3.52
CA GLU A 92 0.95 4.19 -4.78
C GLU A 92 1.10 5.71 -4.63
N ALA A 93 0.70 6.27 -3.49
CA ALA A 93 0.69 7.72 -3.25
C ALA A 93 1.56 8.18 -2.07
N PHE A 94 2.18 7.25 -1.33
CA PHE A 94 3.02 7.56 -0.17
C PHE A 94 4.02 6.44 0.13
N ALA A 95 5.04 6.76 0.92
CA ALA A 95 5.97 5.79 1.49
C ALA A 95 5.87 5.75 3.01
N VAL A 96 6.11 4.60 3.62
CA VAL A 96 6.10 4.41 5.07
C VAL A 96 7.39 3.77 5.52
N LEU A 97 8.08 4.38 6.49
CA LEU A 97 9.04 3.67 7.31
C LEU A 97 8.31 3.12 8.53
N HIS A 98 8.06 1.82 8.59
CA HIS A 98 7.35 1.17 9.68
C HIS A 98 8.31 0.68 10.77
N SER A 99 7.90 0.78 12.04
CA SER A 99 8.64 0.23 13.18
C SER A 99 7.90 -0.96 13.77
N GLY A 100 8.50 -2.14 13.71
CA GLY A 100 7.97 -3.35 14.33
C GLY A 100 7.87 -3.27 15.86
N THR A 101 8.75 -2.49 16.48
CA THR A 101 8.77 -2.28 17.94
C THR A 101 7.58 -1.46 18.43
N THR A 102 7.17 -0.43 17.68
CA THR A 102 6.03 0.43 18.04
C THR A 102 4.73 0.01 17.36
N LYS A 103 4.82 -0.82 16.31
CA LYS A 103 3.72 -1.25 15.43
C LYS A 103 3.02 -0.07 14.75
N THR A 104 3.80 0.97 14.50
CA THR A 104 3.37 2.26 13.94
C THR A 104 4.46 2.78 13.01
N PRO A 105 4.16 3.73 12.12
CA PRO A 105 5.17 4.36 11.29
C PRO A 105 6.17 5.15 12.16
N VAL A 106 7.45 5.08 11.80
CA VAL A 106 8.47 6.09 12.17
C VAL A 106 8.15 7.39 11.46
N PHE A 107 7.90 7.30 10.15
CA PHE A 107 7.37 8.41 9.35
C PHE A 107 6.60 7.87 8.14
N VAL A 108 5.80 8.76 7.56
CA VAL A 108 5.12 8.61 6.27
C VAL A 108 5.49 9.80 5.39
N ALA A 109 5.84 9.53 4.14
CA ALA A 109 6.27 10.52 3.17
C ALA A 109 5.27 10.62 2.01
N GLN A 110 4.86 11.85 1.67
CA GLN A 110 3.99 12.16 0.54
C GLN A 110 4.65 13.21 -0.35
N ARG A 111 4.51 13.06 -1.67
CA ARG A 111 4.73 14.13 -2.64
C ARG A 111 3.38 14.64 -3.11
N LEU A 112 3.06 15.88 -2.77
CA LEU A 112 1.79 16.51 -3.10
C LEU A 112 2.04 17.67 -4.07
N ASN A 113 1.08 17.95 -4.93
CA ASN A 113 1.03 19.18 -5.72
C ASN A 113 -0.42 19.58 -5.96
N ARG A 114 -0.63 20.76 -6.54
CA ARG A 114 -1.98 21.29 -6.80
C ARG A 114 -2.87 20.26 -7.50
N ARG A 115 -2.38 19.66 -8.59
CA ARG A 115 -3.12 18.70 -9.39
C ARG A 115 -3.52 17.48 -8.56
N LEU A 116 -2.60 16.87 -7.82
CA LEU A 116 -2.90 15.70 -6.97
C LEU A 116 -3.96 16.00 -5.91
N ILE A 117 -3.97 17.22 -5.35
CA ILE A 117 -4.98 17.62 -4.35
C ILE A 117 -6.33 17.96 -4.99
N GLU A 118 -6.35 18.44 -6.24
CA GLU A 118 -7.57 18.69 -7.00
C GLU A 118 -8.19 17.38 -7.51
N ASP A 119 -7.37 16.42 -7.90
CA ASP A 119 -7.76 15.08 -8.35
C ASP A 119 -8.14 14.16 -7.16
N ALA A 120 -7.91 14.57 -5.90
CA ALA A 120 -8.25 13.81 -4.69
C ALA A 120 -9.74 13.93 -4.30
N ASP A 121 -10.64 13.57 -5.21
CA ASP A 121 -12.10 13.58 -5.01
C ASP A 121 -12.70 12.18 -4.76
N GLU A 122 -11.83 11.19 -4.58
CA GLU A 122 -12.19 9.79 -4.44
C GLU A 122 -13.14 9.52 -3.27
N LYS A 123 -14.07 8.58 -3.50
CA LYS A 123 -14.99 8.16 -2.44
C LYS A 123 -14.20 7.49 -1.33
N ARG A 124 -14.28 8.07 -0.13
CA ARG A 124 -13.60 7.56 1.06
C ARG A 124 -13.86 6.06 1.26
N ALA A 125 -12.79 5.26 1.29
CA ALA A 125 -12.87 3.86 1.65
C ALA A 125 -13.32 3.67 3.11
N LYS A 126 -13.74 2.46 3.46
CA LYS A 126 -14.31 2.16 4.80
C LYS A 126 -13.61 1.02 5.53
N ARG A 127 -12.69 0.31 4.88
CA ARG A 127 -12.11 -0.94 5.38
C ARG A 127 -10.64 -0.74 5.73
N PHE A 128 -10.36 -0.73 7.02
CA PHE A 128 -9.01 -0.85 7.55
C PHE A 128 -8.53 -2.30 7.44
N PHE A 129 -7.23 -2.50 7.27
CA PHE A 129 -6.62 -3.82 7.18
C PHE A 129 -5.19 -3.83 7.73
N ALA A 130 -4.76 -4.97 8.28
CA ALA A 130 -3.37 -5.21 8.63
C ALA A 130 -2.54 -5.49 7.36
N ASP A 131 -1.39 -4.84 7.21
CA ASP A 131 -0.56 -5.02 6.02
C ASP A 131 0.11 -6.41 6.03
N ALA A 132 -0.18 -7.21 5.00
CA ALA A 132 0.32 -8.58 4.88
C ALA A 132 1.84 -8.65 4.61
N ARG A 133 2.46 -7.54 4.18
CA ARG A 133 3.92 -7.46 3.95
C ARG A 133 4.71 -7.36 5.26
N LEU A 134 4.04 -7.05 6.37
CA LEU A 134 4.66 -6.96 7.69
C LEU A 134 4.48 -8.28 8.46
N PRO A 135 5.51 -8.77 9.18
CA PRO A 135 5.36 -9.90 10.10
C PRO A 135 4.27 -9.63 11.14
N SER A 136 3.52 -10.66 11.53
CA SER A 136 2.41 -10.53 12.50
C SER A 136 2.86 -9.92 13.84
N GLY A 137 4.04 -10.29 14.35
CA GLY A 137 4.61 -9.74 15.58
C GLY A 137 5.08 -8.28 15.48
N GLU A 138 5.20 -7.74 14.26
CA GLU A 138 5.70 -6.39 13.98
C GLU A 138 4.58 -5.43 13.52
N ARG A 139 3.36 -5.91 13.31
CA ARG A 139 2.25 -5.08 12.81
C ARG A 139 1.13 -4.91 13.84
N ALA A 140 0.31 -3.88 13.64
CA ALA A 140 -0.93 -3.73 14.36
C ALA A 140 -2.04 -4.56 13.69
N GLU A 141 -2.99 -5.03 14.50
CA GLU A 141 -4.20 -5.70 14.08
C GLU A 141 -5.43 -4.84 14.40
N LEU A 142 -6.56 -5.13 13.75
CA LEU A 142 -7.81 -4.39 13.98
C LEU A 142 -8.28 -4.49 15.43
N GLU A 143 -8.08 -5.66 16.05
CA GLU A 143 -8.48 -5.91 17.43
C GLU A 143 -7.71 -5.04 18.43
N ASP A 144 -6.48 -4.59 18.11
CA ASP A 144 -5.71 -3.73 19.01
C ASP A 144 -6.36 -2.36 19.24
N TYR A 145 -7.11 -1.87 18.24
CA TYR A 145 -7.80 -0.60 18.29
C TYR A 145 -9.20 -0.69 18.89
N LYS A 146 -9.82 -1.88 18.86
CA LYS A 146 -11.17 -2.09 19.34
C LYS A 146 -11.23 -1.89 20.85
N ASN A 147 -12.22 -1.13 21.31
CA ASN A 147 -12.42 -0.77 22.73
C ASN A 147 -11.21 -0.11 23.42
N SER A 148 -10.20 0.34 22.66
CA SER A 148 -9.00 0.99 23.20
C SER A 148 -9.22 2.43 23.68
N GLY A 149 -10.32 3.05 23.24
CA GLY A 149 -10.56 4.48 23.40
C GLY A 149 -9.79 5.37 22.40
N TYR A 150 -9.01 4.78 21.50
CA TYR A 150 -8.27 5.49 20.45
C TYR A 150 -8.88 5.23 19.08
N SER A 151 -8.85 6.27 18.25
CA SER A 151 -9.12 6.17 16.81
C SER A 151 -7.87 5.73 16.04
N ARG A 152 -8.09 5.25 14.82
CA ARG A 152 -7.04 4.92 13.84
C ARG A 152 -6.67 6.19 13.08
N GLY A 153 -5.68 6.92 13.58
CA GLY A 153 -5.21 8.19 13.04
C GLY A 153 -4.32 8.00 11.82
N HIS A 154 -4.69 8.59 10.68
CA HIS A 154 -3.91 8.49 9.45
C HIS A 154 -2.66 9.39 9.52
N MET A 155 -1.52 8.89 9.05
CA MET A 155 -0.33 9.71 8.83
C MET A 155 -0.25 10.26 7.40
N ALA A 156 -0.59 9.44 6.39
CA ALA A 156 -1.02 9.89 5.06
C ALA A 156 -2.56 9.95 5.03
N PRO A 157 -3.18 11.15 5.00
CA PRO A 157 -4.63 11.30 5.04
C PRO A 157 -5.31 10.70 3.81
N ALA A 158 -6.43 10.02 4.02
CA ALA A 158 -7.24 9.49 2.92
C ALA A 158 -7.73 10.60 1.96
N GLY A 159 -7.91 11.84 2.45
CA GLY A 159 -8.31 12.98 1.63
C GLY A 159 -7.22 13.54 0.71
N ASP A 160 -6.02 12.93 0.71
CA ASP A 160 -4.93 13.28 -0.21
C ASP A 160 -4.75 12.21 -1.31
N MET A 161 -5.63 11.20 -1.35
CA MET A 161 -5.51 10.06 -2.26
C MET A 161 -6.36 10.29 -3.51
N ALA A 162 -5.71 10.30 -4.68
CA ALA A 162 -6.34 10.63 -5.97
C ALA A 162 -6.80 9.43 -6.79
N THR A 163 -6.59 8.21 -6.29
CA THR A 163 -7.00 6.97 -6.99
C THR A 163 -7.71 6.02 -6.05
N PRO A 164 -8.57 5.11 -6.53
CA PRO A 164 -9.23 4.13 -5.68
C PRO A 164 -8.24 3.22 -4.95
N THR A 165 -7.12 2.89 -5.61
CA THR A 165 -6.05 2.07 -5.03
C THR A 165 -5.31 2.80 -3.92
N SER A 166 -4.85 4.05 -4.16
CA SER A 166 -4.20 4.85 -3.12
C SER A 166 -5.16 5.14 -1.95
N MET A 167 -6.44 5.38 -2.24
CA MET A 167 -7.50 5.53 -1.25
C MET A 167 -7.61 4.28 -0.38
N ALA A 168 -7.70 3.09 -0.95
CA ALA A 168 -7.74 1.84 -0.19
C ALA A 168 -6.44 1.65 0.63
N GLN A 169 -5.28 1.85 0.01
CA GLN A 169 -3.97 1.70 0.66
C GLN A 169 -3.79 2.62 1.88
N SER A 170 -4.36 3.84 1.86
CA SER A 170 -4.31 4.75 3.00
C SER A 170 -4.94 4.19 4.28
N PHE A 171 -5.80 3.16 4.18
CA PHE A 171 -6.44 2.47 5.32
C PHE A 171 -5.62 1.30 5.88
N SER A 172 -4.41 1.06 5.37
CA SER A 172 -3.46 0.13 5.98
C SER A 172 -3.14 0.55 7.42
N LEU A 173 -3.13 -0.41 8.35
CA LEU A 173 -2.72 -0.16 9.74
C LEU A 173 -1.24 0.25 9.86
N ALA A 174 -0.40 -0.02 8.86
CA ALA A 174 0.97 0.51 8.82
C ALA A 174 1.02 2.04 8.65
N ASN A 175 -0.07 2.65 8.16
CA ASN A 175 -0.25 4.11 8.07
C ASN A 175 -0.99 4.68 9.30
N MET A 176 -1.26 3.88 10.33
CA MET A 176 -2.05 4.29 11.49
C MET A 176 -1.23 4.48 12.75
N VAL A 177 -1.70 5.43 13.57
CA VAL A 177 -1.31 5.55 14.98
C VAL A 177 -2.55 5.60 15.87
N PRO A 178 -2.47 5.14 17.12
CA PRO A 178 -3.50 5.41 18.12
C PRO A 178 -3.63 6.92 18.35
N GLN A 179 -4.80 7.48 18.02
CA GLN A 179 -5.03 8.92 18.15
C GLN A 179 -6.34 9.19 18.89
N ASN A 180 -6.32 10.12 19.83
CA ASN A 180 -7.54 10.59 20.48
C ASN A 180 -8.52 11.14 19.44
N ALA A 181 -9.79 10.73 19.52
CA ALA A 181 -10.81 11.06 18.53
C ALA A 181 -11.05 12.58 18.38
N GLN A 182 -11.03 13.34 19.47
CA GLN A 182 -11.17 14.81 19.43
C GLN A 182 -9.96 15.47 18.76
N HIS A 183 -8.76 14.95 19.02
CA HIS A 183 -7.55 15.42 18.35
C HIS A 183 -7.58 15.07 16.85
N ASN A 184 -7.96 13.84 16.50
CA ASN A 184 -8.05 13.35 15.12
C ASN A 184 -9.06 14.14 14.28
N GLY A 185 -10.32 14.21 14.73
CA GLY A 185 -11.38 14.92 13.99
C GLY A 185 -11.29 16.46 14.06
N GLY A 186 -10.59 16.99 15.07
CA GLY A 186 -10.45 18.43 15.29
C GLY A 186 -9.10 18.97 14.82
N ALA A 187 -8.18 19.17 15.76
CA ALA A 187 -6.97 19.93 15.52
C ALA A 187 -6.03 19.30 14.48
N TRP A 188 -5.99 17.97 14.39
CA TRP A 188 -5.19 17.26 13.39
C TRP A 188 -5.77 17.40 11.99
N ASN A 189 -7.08 17.14 11.81
CA ASN A 189 -7.79 17.40 10.56
C ASN A 189 -7.60 18.86 10.08
N LYS A 190 -7.56 19.83 10.99
CA LYS A 190 -7.22 21.21 10.60
C LYS A 190 -5.82 21.35 10.00
N ILE A 191 -4.80 20.70 10.58
CA ILE A 191 -3.44 20.68 9.99
C ILE A 191 -3.43 20.04 8.61
N GLU A 192 -4.17 18.95 8.42
CA GLU A 192 -4.29 18.29 7.12
C GLU A 192 -4.92 19.25 6.09
N GLN A 193 -5.98 19.98 6.46
CA GLN A 193 -6.62 20.98 5.60
C GLN A 193 -5.71 22.17 5.30
N ASP A 194 -5.03 22.71 6.31
CA ASP A 194 -4.07 23.81 6.14
C ASP A 194 -2.92 23.40 5.21
N THR A 195 -2.45 22.15 5.30
CA THR A 195 -1.45 21.58 4.40
C THR A 195 -1.96 21.51 2.97
N ARG A 196 -3.17 20.98 2.73
CA ARG A 196 -3.80 20.98 1.40
C ARG A 196 -3.94 22.38 0.82
N HIS A 197 -4.34 23.36 1.63
CA HIS A 197 -4.42 24.76 1.20
C HIS A 197 -3.06 25.33 0.81
N TYR A 198 -2.00 25.02 1.56
CA TYR A 198 -0.64 25.41 1.20
C TYR A 198 -0.21 24.79 -0.14
N VAL A 199 -0.42 23.48 -0.30
CA VAL A 199 -0.08 22.76 -1.55
C VAL A 199 -0.79 23.37 -2.76
N LYS A 200 -2.08 23.72 -2.64
CA LYS A 200 -2.82 24.39 -3.72
C LYS A 200 -2.20 25.73 -4.14
N ARG A 201 -1.47 26.44 -3.26
CA ARG A 201 -0.82 27.72 -3.61
C ARG A 201 0.64 27.56 -4.06
N ALA A 202 1.28 26.45 -3.72
CA ALA A 202 2.68 26.19 -4.05
C ALA A 202 2.90 26.11 -5.57
N LYS A 203 4.09 26.52 -6.01
CA LYS A 203 4.57 26.35 -7.39
C LYS A 203 5.43 25.09 -7.43
N GLY A 204 4.85 23.97 -7.84
CA GLY A 204 5.52 22.67 -7.92
C GLY A 204 5.17 21.71 -6.81
N ASP A 205 6.03 20.70 -6.61
CA ASP A 205 5.84 19.65 -5.64
C ASP A 205 6.17 20.11 -4.21
N VAL A 206 5.37 19.63 -3.27
CA VAL A 206 5.53 19.79 -1.82
C VAL A 206 5.73 18.40 -1.23
N PHE A 207 6.88 18.20 -0.61
CA PHE A 207 7.21 16.96 0.07
C PHE A 207 6.84 17.07 1.55
N VAL A 208 5.96 16.19 2.01
CA VAL A 208 5.41 16.18 3.37
C VAL A 208 5.90 14.93 4.08
N ILE A 209 6.53 15.10 5.24
CA ILE A 209 6.86 13.99 6.14
C ILE A 209 6.01 14.11 7.39
N THR A 210 5.23 13.08 7.70
CA THR A 210 4.37 13.00 8.88
C THR A 210 4.81 11.84 9.76
N GLY A 211 4.87 12.02 11.08
CA GLY A 211 5.22 10.92 11.97
C GLY A 211 4.90 11.15 13.44
N PRO A 212 4.81 10.07 14.23
CA PRO A 212 4.66 10.14 15.66
C PRO A 212 5.99 10.42 16.37
N ALA A 213 5.91 11.07 17.53
CA ALA A 213 6.97 11.04 18.53
C ALA A 213 6.44 10.52 19.88
N PHE A 214 7.29 9.77 20.57
CA PHE A 214 6.94 9.02 21.76
C PHE A 214 7.76 9.49 22.96
N THR A 215 7.18 9.35 24.15
CA THR A 215 7.93 9.27 25.40
C THR A 215 8.10 7.81 25.81
N ASP A 216 9.02 7.53 26.72
CA ASP A 216 9.28 6.17 27.20
C ASP A 216 8.08 5.59 27.95
N ALA A 217 7.41 6.42 28.76
CA ALA A 217 6.20 6.07 29.51
C ALA A 217 4.90 6.13 28.68
N GLY A 218 4.98 6.13 27.35
CA GLY A 218 3.81 6.14 26.47
C GLY A 218 3.00 4.84 26.60
N PRO A 219 1.65 4.91 26.69
CA PRO A 219 0.84 3.70 26.79
C PRO A 219 0.89 2.87 25.50
N ARG A 220 0.48 1.62 25.60
CA ARG A 220 0.26 0.71 24.47
C ARG A 220 -1.19 0.23 24.48
N ILE A 221 -1.74 -0.05 23.30
CA ILE A 221 -3.10 -0.59 23.14
C ILE A 221 -3.06 -1.98 22.52
N GLY A 222 -4.06 -2.79 22.84
CA GLY A 222 -4.22 -4.13 22.27
C GLY A 222 -3.24 -5.17 22.79
N ALA A 223 -3.50 -6.43 22.46
CA ALA A 223 -2.63 -7.56 22.84
C ALA A 223 -1.28 -7.49 22.14
N ASN A 224 -1.22 -6.91 20.93
CA ASN A 224 0.03 -6.73 20.21
C ASN A 224 0.85 -5.53 20.75
N GLY A 225 0.24 -4.68 21.58
CA GLY A 225 0.92 -3.57 22.23
C GLY A 225 1.33 -2.45 21.27
N VAL A 226 0.39 -1.92 20.50
CA VAL A 226 0.61 -0.78 19.59
C VAL A 226 0.91 0.48 20.40
N LYS A 227 2.05 1.14 20.17
CA LYS A 227 2.49 2.28 20.99
C LYS A 227 1.68 3.53 20.66
N VAL A 228 1.19 4.21 21.70
CA VAL A 228 0.44 5.46 21.58
C VAL A 228 1.42 6.65 21.52
N PRO A 229 1.38 7.47 20.46
CA PRO A 229 2.23 8.65 20.35
C PRO A 229 1.87 9.74 21.37
N THR A 230 2.88 10.49 21.79
CA THR A 230 2.71 11.69 22.63
C THR A 230 2.62 12.97 21.79
N TYR A 231 3.24 12.96 20.61
CA TYR A 231 3.25 14.05 19.64
C TYR A 231 2.99 13.50 18.25
N LEU A 232 2.33 14.29 17.41
CA LEU A 232 2.35 14.10 15.97
C LEU A 232 3.07 15.30 15.34
N ILE A 233 3.94 15.01 14.39
CA ILE A 233 4.79 15.98 13.69
C ILE A 233 4.48 15.86 12.20
N CYS A 234 4.39 17.00 11.51
CA CYS A 234 4.27 17.08 10.06
C CYS A 234 5.23 18.16 9.55
N THR A 235 6.21 17.80 8.71
CA THR A 235 7.24 18.72 8.21
C THR A 235 7.02 19.00 6.73
N SER A 236 6.40 20.15 6.46
CA SER A 236 6.38 20.85 5.16
C SER A 236 5.64 22.19 5.27
N SER A 237 5.81 22.89 6.41
CA SER A 237 4.98 24.04 6.86
C SER A 237 3.71 23.68 7.66
N CYS A 238 3.79 22.77 8.65
CA CYS A 238 2.75 22.70 9.70
C CYS A 238 3.28 22.34 11.10
N MET A 239 2.52 22.71 12.11
CA MET A 239 2.92 22.81 13.52
C MET A 239 3.07 21.45 14.23
N THR A 240 3.95 21.36 15.23
CA THR A 240 3.98 20.24 16.20
C THR A 240 2.71 20.23 17.05
N GLN A 241 2.03 19.08 17.18
CA GLN A 241 0.86 18.93 18.05
C GLN A 241 0.97 17.78 19.07
N ARG A 242 0.35 17.96 20.24
CA ARG A 242 0.21 16.93 21.28
C ARG A 242 -1.17 16.25 21.16
N PRO A 243 -1.28 14.99 20.68
CA PRO A 243 -2.45 14.17 20.94
C PRO A 243 -2.71 14.07 22.44
N THR A 244 -3.91 14.43 22.87
CA THR A 244 -4.33 14.36 24.27
C THR A 244 -4.77 12.95 24.63
N ARG A 245 -4.64 12.54 25.90
CA ARG A 245 -5.31 11.32 26.39
C ARG A 245 -6.84 11.49 26.31
N PRO A 246 -7.63 10.44 26.03
CA PRO A 246 -9.08 10.50 26.16
C PRO A 246 -9.46 11.09 27.54
N GLY A 247 -10.26 12.16 27.56
CA GLY A 247 -10.71 12.82 28.81
C GLY A 247 -9.93 14.06 29.30
N ARG A 248 -8.95 14.61 28.56
CA ARG A 248 -8.33 15.93 28.88
C ARG A 248 -8.25 16.87 27.68
N ILE A 249 -8.57 18.16 27.92
CA ILE A 249 -8.44 19.26 26.94
C ILE A 249 -6.96 19.68 26.82
N GLY A 250 -6.45 19.77 25.58
CA GLY A 250 -5.04 20.09 25.29
C GLY A 250 -4.76 21.57 25.14
N LYS A 251 -3.60 22.04 25.63
CA LYS A 251 -3.08 23.40 25.41
C LYS A 251 -2.13 23.44 24.21
N ARG A 252 -2.34 24.44 23.35
CA ARG A 252 -1.55 24.77 22.15
C ARG A 252 -0.22 25.40 22.57
N THR A 253 0.90 24.93 22.02
CA THR A 253 2.20 25.62 22.13
C THR A 253 2.70 25.96 20.73
N ALA A 254 2.55 27.22 20.34
CA ALA A 254 3.08 27.74 19.08
C ALA A 254 4.53 28.16 19.29
N ARG A 255 5.49 27.32 18.89
CA ARG A 255 6.86 27.75 18.61
C ARG A 255 7.32 27.07 17.31
N GLY A 256 6.99 27.68 16.18
CA GLY A 256 7.56 27.34 14.87
C GLY A 256 8.14 28.61 14.28
N ARG A 257 9.46 28.80 14.41
CA ARG A 257 10.21 29.89 13.79
C ARG A 257 10.51 29.48 12.35
N TRP A 258 10.27 30.38 11.40
CA TRP A 258 10.64 30.21 9.99
C TRP A 258 12.14 29.92 9.87
N TRP A 259 12.50 28.76 9.32
CA TRP A 259 13.87 28.49 8.90
C TRP A 259 13.92 28.56 7.38
N GLY A 260 14.05 29.79 6.89
CA GLY A 260 14.60 30.04 5.56
C GLY A 260 16.10 29.82 5.61
N GLY A 261 16.60 28.98 4.70
CA GLY A 261 17.98 28.96 4.22
C GLY A 261 19.08 29.03 5.28
N ARG A 262 19.41 27.89 5.91
CA ARG A 262 20.81 27.48 6.15
C ARG A 262 20.87 26.06 6.67
N SER A 263 21.75 25.28 6.06
CA SER A 263 22.17 23.94 6.42
C SER A 263 22.56 23.87 7.90
N VAL A 264 21.91 23.00 8.66
CA VAL A 264 22.35 22.62 10.00
C VAL A 264 22.27 21.10 10.10
N THR A 265 23.44 20.48 10.00
CA THR A 265 23.72 19.14 10.49
C THR A 265 23.51 19.14 12.01
N ARG A 266 22.46 18.45 12.48
CA ARG A 266 22.43 17.94 13.85
C ARG A 266 21.97 16.50 13.82
N SER A 267 22.91 15.65 14.21
CA SER A 267 22.81 14.22 14.45
C SER A 267 21.67 13.91 15.41
N TRP A 268 20.86 12.92 15.04
CA TRP A 268 19.79 12.33 15.86
C TRP A 268 20.35 11.24 16.77
#